data_AF-A0A8C8W3K1-F1
#
_entry.id   AF-A0A8C8W3K1-F1
#
_cell.length_a   1.000
_cell.length_b   1.000
_cell.length_c   1.000
_cell.angle_alpha   90.00
_cell.angle_beta   90.00
_cell.angle_gamma   90.00
#
_symmetry.space_group_name_H-M   'P 1'
#
loop_
_entity.id
_entity.type
_entity.pdbx_description
1 polymer ?
#
loop_
_entity_poly.entity_id
_entity_poly.type
_entity_poly.pdbx_seq_one_letter_code
_entity_poly.pdbx_strand_id
1 'polypeptide(L)'
;RGGGEQGLPALLLLLAAALAPTRTRAGSHSMRYFLTIVSRPGLGEPRFMEVGYVDDTQFVRFDSDAETPRMEPRAPWMEREGPEYWERNTRIAKGTEQIFRVNLRNLLGYYNQRAVSDAAGWCCGESHRAYLEGTCVEWLRRHLDNGKDALQHPPETHVTHHPRSQGDVTLRCWALGFYPADITLTWKRDEEEQAQDMELVETRPAGDGTFQKWAAVVVPFGEELKYTCHVQHEGLSEPLTLRWEPPQSFPIMTMVGAVLGAVVILGFIIGGVMMWMRKNTGMEGQARPSRPSPPRPESRALLPSRPAHLPVFRGGRSGSH
;
A
#
# COMPACT_ATOMS: atom_id res chain seq x y z
N ARG A 1 -32.31 56.97 7.68
CA ARG A 1 -31.19 56.50 8.53
C ARG A 1 -31.61 55.14 9.07
N GLY A 2 -31.06 54.05 8.55
CA GLY A 2 -31.52 52.70 8.90
C GLY A 2 -30.98 51.66 7.92
N GLY A 3 -29.66 51.54 7.87
CA GLY A 3 -28.98 50.47 7.16
C GLY A 3 -27.88 49.94 8.08
N GLY A 4 -27.81 48.62 8.22
CA GLY A 4 -26.63 47.95 8.75
C GLY A 4 -26.82 47.10 10.02
N GLU A 5 -27.67 46.06 9.98
CA GLU A 5 -27.63 44.99 11.00
C GLU A 5 -27.93 43.59 10.41
N GLN A 6 -27.35 43.26 9.24
CA GLN A 6 -27.46 41.89 8.68
C GLN A 6 -26.11 41.19 8.45
N GLY A 7 -24.97 41.81 8.82
CA GLY A 7 -23.64 41.25 8.57
C GLY A 7 -22.97 40.52 9.74
N LEU A 8 -23.42 40.77 10.98
CA LEU A 8 -22.78 40.21 12.18
C LEU A 8 -22.99 38.70 12.39
N PRO A 9 -24.18 38.10 12.12
CA PRO A 9 -24.39 36.68 12.38
C PRO A 9 -23.56 35.78 11.46
N ALA A 10 -23.44 36.15 10.18
CA ALA A 10 -22.71 35.35 9.19
C ALA A 10 -21.19 35.40 9.41
N LEU A 11 -20.65 36.56 9.80
CA LEU A 11 -19.23 36.71 10.10
C LEU A 11 -18.83 35.96 11.38
N LEU A 12 -19.70 35.97 12.41
CA LEU A 12 -19.52 35.19 13.63
C LEU A 12 -19.56 33.68 13.38
N LEU A 13 -20.43 33.20 12.49
CA LEU A 13 -20.48 31.78 12.11
C LEU A 13 -19.24 31.33 11.34
N LEU A 14 -18.70 32.16 10.44
CA LEU A 14 -17.45 31.87 9.73
C LEU A 14 -16.23 31.87 10.65
N LEU A 15 -16.17 32.79 11.62
CA LEU A 15 -15.12 32.81 12.65
C LEU A 15 -15.22 31.61 13.60
N ALA A 16 -16.44 31.17 13.95
CA ALA A 16 -16.65 29.97 14.77
C ALA A 16 -16.24 28.68 14.05
N ALA A 17 -16.39 28.61 12.72
CA ALA A 17 -15.90 27.48 11.92
C ALA A 17 -14.36 27.47 11.82
N ALA A 18 -13.71 28.65 11.79
CA ALA A 18 -12.25 28.77 11.79
C ALA A 18 -11.61 28.53 13.18
N LEU A 19 -12.38 28.75 14.26
CA LEU A 19 -11.99 28.50 15.65
C LEU A 19 -12.48 27.15 16.19
N ALA A 20 -13.20 26.36 15.40
CA ALA A 20 -13.49 24.99 15.77
C ALA A 20 -12.13 24.27 15.88
N PRO A 21 -11.72 23.84 17.09
CA PRO A 21 -10.49 23.08 17.21
C PRO A 21 -10.66 21.87 16.30
N THR A 22 -9.78 21.74 15.29
CA THR A 22 -9.58 20.47 14.61
C THR A 22 -9.33 19.49 15.73
N ARG A 23 -10.31 18.64 16.01
CA ARG A 23 -10.20 17.62 17.03
C ARG A 23 -9.24 16.60 16.47
N THR A 24 -7.94 16.88 16.58
CA THR A 24 -6.91 15.87 16.43
C THR A 24 -7.25 14.85 17.50
N ARG A 25 -7.77 13.70 17.06
CA ARG A 25 -7.99 12.58 17.95
C ARG A 25 -6.59 12.14 18.35
N ALA A 26 -6.08 12.69 19.45
CA ALA A 26 -4.80 12.25 19.99
C ALA A 26 -5.00 10.79 20.41
N GLY A 27 -4.39 9.86 19.68
CA GLY A 27 -4.32 8.48 20.12
C GLY A 27 -3.62 8.38 21.47
N SER A 28 -3.97 7.35 22.22
CA SER A 28 -3.24 6.98 23.42
C SER A 28 -2.06 6.11 23.01
N HIS A 29 -0.85 6.57 23.28
CA HIS A 29 0.37 5.81 23.01
C HIS A 29 0.91 5.11 24.26
N SER A 30 1.59 3.98 24.09
CA SER A 30 2.12 3.15 25.19
C SER A 30 3.55 2.70 24.90
N MET A 31 4.47 2.92 25.83
CA MET A 31 5.80 2.30 25.79
C MET A 31 5.84 1.07 26.68
N ARG A 32 6.32 -0.06 26.17
CA ARG A 32 6.38 -1.33 26.91
C ARG A 32 7.72 -2.01 26.70
N TYR A 33 8.29 -2.54 27.77
CA TYR A 33 9.48 -3.39 27.72
C TYR A 33 9.11 -4.79 28.20
N PHE A 34 9.51 -5.80 27.44
CA PHE A 34 9.36 -7.21 27.80
C PHE A 34 10.73 -7.80 28.04
N LEU A 35 10.92 -8.37 29.23
CA LEU A 35 12.17 -8.97 29.67
C LEU A 35 11.93 -10.46 29.87
N THR A 36 12.70 -11.29 29.17
CA THR A 36 12.55 -12.75 29.17
C THR A 36 13.89 -13.39 29.48
N ILE A 37 13.89 -14.35 30.40
CA ILE A 37 15.04 -15.23 30.63
C ILE A 37 14.62 -16.69 30.42
N VAL A 38 15.41 -17.43 29.65
CA VAL A 38 15.12 -18.82 29.28
C VAL A 38 16.25 -19.72 29.79
N SER A 39 15.94 -20.63 30.72
CA SER A 39 16.87 -21.67 31.15
C SER A 39 17.14 -22.66 30.02
N ARG A 40 18.41 -23.04 29.82
CA ARG A 40 18.80 -24.07 28.83
C ARG A 40 19.68 -25.13 29.47
N PRO A 41 19.07 -26.18 30.07
CA PRO A 41 19.83 -27.25 30.71
C PRO A 41 20.81 -27.90 29.72
N GLY A 42 22.09 -27.95 30.08
CA GLY A 42 23.15 -28.61 29.28
C GLY A 42 23.72 -27.81 28.10
N LEU A 43 23.19 -26.63 27.80
CA LEU A 43 23.59 -25.80 26.65
C LEU A 43 24.26 -24.46 27.03
N GLY A 44 24.61 -24.28 28.31
CA GLY A 44 25.32 -23.10 28.81
C GLY A 44 24.47 -22.17 29.66
N GLU A 45 24.84 -20.89 29.72
CA GLU A 45 24.13 -19.89 30.52
C GLU A 45 22.71 -19.62 29.98
N PRO A 46 21.75 -19.25 30.86
CA PRO A 46 20.41 -18.87 30.44
C PRO A 46 20.43 -17.71 29.43
N ARG A 47 19.59 -17.80 28.40
CA ARG A 47 19.44 -16.71 27.42
C ARG A 47 18.55 -15.63 27.98
N PHE A 48 19.03 -14.40 27.99
CA PHE A 48 18.26 -13.21 28.35
C PHE A 48 17.96 -12.39 27.10
N MET A 49 16.71 -11.95 26.98
CA MET A 49 16.23 -11.07 25.91
C MET A 49 15.42 -9.93 26.51
N GLU A 50 15.69 -8.72 26.05
CA GLU A 50 14.90 -7.53 26.35
C GLU A 50 14.43 -6.91 25.04
N VAL A 51 13.14 -6.60 24.95
CA VAL A 51 12.54 -5.99 23.77
C VAL A 51 11.67 -4.81 24.18
N GLY A 52 11.88 -3.67 23.52
CA GLY A 52 11.12 -2.44 23.76
C GLY A 52 10.19 -2.14 22.59
N TYR A 53 8.95 -1.76 22.92
CA TYR A 53 7.90 -1.38 21.99
C TYR A 53 7.39 0.04 22.31
N VAL A 54 7.14 0.82 21.27
CA VAL A 54 6.22 1.95 21.31
C VAL A 54 5.00 1.53 20.50
N ASP A 55 3.86 1.49 21.17
CA ASP A 55 2.61 0.86 20.73
C ASP A 55 2.86 -0.58 20.28
N ASP A 56 2.85 -0.82 18.98
CA ASP A 56 3.04 -2.15 18.38
C ASP A 56 4.34 -2.23 17.56
N THR A 57 5.13 -1.16 17.50
CA THR A 57 6.44 -1.13 16.84
C THR A 57 7.56 -1.47 17.81
N GLN A 58 8.29 -2.54 17.52
CA GLN A 58 9.54 -2.82 18.23
C GLN A 58 10.60 -1.78 17.83
N PHE A 59 11.14 -1.05 18.80
CA PHE A 59 12.15 -0.03 18.55
C PHE A 59 13.55 -0.42 19.04
N VAL A 60 13.64 -1.31 20.04
CA VAL A 60 14.92 -1.80 20.57
C VAL A 60 14.90 -3.30 20.89
N ARG A 61 16.09 -3.90 20.85
CA ARG A 61 16.34 -5.29 21.27
C ARG A 61 17.71 -5.44 21.92
N PHE A 62 17.77 -6.24 22.97
CA PHE A 62 18.99 -6.82 23.51
C PHE A 62 18.87 -8.35 23.52
N ASP A 63 19.96 -9.05 23.17
CA ASP A 63 20.05 -10.51 23.17
C ASP A 63 21.39 -10.95 23.76
N SER A 64 21.37 -11.70 24.86
CA SER A 64 22.59 -12.17 25.52
C SER A 64 23.41 -13.16 24.69
N ASP A 65 22.76 -13.83 23.73
CA ASP A 65 23.40 -14.82 22.87
C ASP A 65 24.08 -14.21 21.65
N ALA A 66 23.91 -12.91 21.40
CA ALA A 66 24.61 -12.24 20.33
C ALA A 66 26.14 -12.32 20.55
N GLU A 67 26.91 -12.37 19.47
CA GLU A 67 28.39 -12.44 19.56
C GLU A 67 28.98 -11.27 20.35
N THR A 68 28.40 -10.07 20.19
CA THR A 68 28.71 -8.89 20.99
C THR A 68 27.41 -8.33 21.57
N PRO A 69 26.98 -8.78 22.78
CA PRO A 69 25.73 -8.35 23.36
C PRO A 69 25.70 -6.83 23.60
N ARG A 70 24.82 -6.16 22.87
CA ARG A 70 24.55 -4.71 22.96
C ARG A 70 23.09 -4.43 22.64
N MET A 71 22.60 -3.27 23.06
CA MET A 71 21.28 -2.79 22.66
C MET A 71 21.32 -2.40 21.18
N GLU A 72 20.36 -2.88 20.41
CA GLU A 72 20.27 -2.68 18.97
C GLU A 72 18.98 -1.92 18.58
N PRO A 73 19.04 -1.02 17.59
CA PRO A 73 17.86 -0.41 17.02
C PRO A 73 17.04 -1.44 16.23
N ARG A 74 15.70 -1.33 16.31
CA ARG A 74 14.75 -2.11 15.52
C ARG A 74 13.76 -1.27 14.71
N ALA A 75 13.81 0.05 14.87
CA ALA A 75 13.01 0.99 14.09
C ALA A 75 13.88 2.12 13.52
N PRO A 76 13.57 2.66 12.32
CA PRO A 76 14.42 3.65 11.64
C PRO A 76 14.68 4.92 12.45
N TRP A 77 13.69 5.37 13.23
CA TRP A 77 13.78 6.58 14.04
C TRP A 77 14.77 6.45 15.22
N MET A 78 15.18 5.23 15.57
CA MET A 78 16.22 4.99 16.57
C MET A 78 17.64 5.25 16.05
N GLU A 79 17.87 5.26 14.73
CA GLU A 79 19.19 5.56 14.15
C GLU A 79 19.68 6.99 14.47
N ARG A 80 18.76 7.87 14.89
CA ARG A 80 19.05 9.25 15.31
C ARG A 80 19.66 9.34 16.71
N GLU A 81 19.55 8.29 17.53
CA GLU A 81 20.07 8.32 18.89
C GLU A 81 21.60 8.16 18.91
N GLY A 82 22.26 8.99 19.72
CA GLY A 82 23.73 9.05 19.81
C GLY A 82 24.36 7.88 20.57
N PRO A 83 25.70 7.72 20.51
CA PRO A 83 26.41 6.60 21.13
C PRO A 83 26.18 6.50 22.66
N GLU A 84 26.03 7.63 23.35
CA GLU A 84 25.76 7.66 24.79
C GLU A 84 24.46 6.93 25.18
N TYR A 85 23.42 7.03 24.33
CA TYR A 85 22.17 6.32 24.53
C TYR A 85 22.39 4.81 24.46
N TRP A 86 23.09 4.34 23.42
CA TRP A 86 23.34 2.92 23.19
C TRP A 86 24.24 2.31 24.25
N GLU A 87 25.28 3.01 24.68
CA GLU A 87 26.17 2.58 25.75
C GLU A 87 25.43 2.50 27.09
N ARG A 88 24.64 3.52 27.43
CA ARG A 88 23.84 3.54 28.67
C ARG A 88 22.83 2.39 28.70
N ASN A 89 22.04 2.22 27.65
CA ASN A 89 21.02 1.16 27.60
C ASN A 89 21.66 -0.24 27.55
N THR A 90 22.79 -0.41 26.86
CA THR A 90 23.55 -1.66 26.89
C THR A 90 24.03 -2.00 28.30
N ARG A 91 24.52 -1.01 29.06
CA ARG A 91 24.95 -1.21 30.45
C ARG A 91 23.78 -1.61 31.34
N ILE A 92 22.63 -0.96 31.17
CA ILE A 92 21.40 -1.30 31.91
C ILE A 92 20.96 -2.73 31.59
N ALA A 93 20.85 -3.10 30.31
CA ALA A 93 20.43 -4.43 29.89
C ALA A 93 21.36 -5.53 30.44
N LYS A 94 22.68 -5.33 30.40
CA LYS A 94 23.67 -6.26 31.00
C LYS A 94 23.51 -6.37 32.52
N GLY A 95 23.20 -5.28 33.22
CA GLY A 95 22.89 -5.31 34.64
C GLY A 95 21.62 -6.12 34.93
N THR A 96 20.56 -5.87 34.17
CA THR A 96 19.28 -6.58 34.29
C THR A 96 19.41 -8.06 33.96
N GLU A 97 20.20 -8.43 32.96
CA GLU A 97 20.53 -9.82 32.64
C GLU A 97 21.07 -10.56 33.86
N GLN A 98 22.04 -9.98 34.58
CA GLN A 98 22.63 -10.61 35.77
C GLN A 98 21.59 -10.78 36.89
N ILE A 99 20.72 -9.79 37.09
CA ILE A 99 19.61 -9.86 38.05
C ILE A 99 18.66 -11.02 37.69
N PHE A 100 18.27 -11.13 36.41
CA PHE A 100 17.37 -12.19 35.95
C PHE A 100 18.03 -13.58 36.06
N ARG A 101 19.34 -13.71 35.81
CA ARG A 101 20.08 -14.97 36.00
C ARG A 101 20.04 -15.42 37.46
N VAL A 102 20.25 -14.51 38.41
CA VAL A 102 20.14 -14.81 39.84
C VAL A 102 18.71 -15.20 40.21
N ASN A 103 17.71 -14.43 39.76
CA ASN A 103 16.30 -14.73 40.02
C ASN A 103 15.91 -16.12 39.49
N LEU A 104 16.34 -16.47 38.28
CA LEU A 104 16.09 -17.79 37.69
C LEU A 104 16.75 -18.91 38.48
N ARG A 105 18.01 -18.74 38.92
CA ARG A 105 18.71 -19.72 39.78
C ARG A 105 17.98 -19.91 41.11
N ASN A 106 17.54 -18.82 41.74
CA ASN A 106 16.78 -18.87 42.99
C ASN A 106 15.45 -19.60 42.77
N LEU A 107 14.72 -19.27 41.70
CA LEU A 107 13.45 -19.89 41.37
C LEU A 107 13.60 -21.40 41.09
N LEU A 108 14.61 -21.80 40.32
CA LEU A 108 14.94 -23.22 40.13
C LEU A 108 15.35 -23.89 41.46
N GLY A 109 16.06 -23.17 42.32
CA GLY A 109 16.38 -23.58 43.69
C GLY A 109 15.11 -23.85 44.50
N TYR A 110 14.16 -22.92 44.53
CA TYR A 110 12.88 -23.05 45.23
C TYR A 110 12.05 -24.25 44.75
N TYR A 111 11.93 -24.43 43.43
CA TYR A 111 11.18 -25.56 42.89
C TYR A 111 11.87 -26.91 43.14
N ASN A 112 13.20 -26.94 43.19
CA ASN A 112 13.95 -28.13 43.59
C ASN A 112 13.98 -28.33 45.12
N GLN A 113 13.78 -27.26 45.91
CA GLN A 113 13.76 -27.25 47.37
C GLN A 113 12.33 -27.30 47.92
N ARG A 114 11.66 -28.46 47.74
CA ARG A 114 10.82 -29.03 48.83
C ARG A 114 11.67 -29.46 50.05
N ALA A 115 12.75 -28.73 50.32
CA ALA A 115 13.63 -28.83 51.48
C ALA A 115 14.10 -27.40 51.83
N VAL A 116 13.32 -26.79 52.72
CA VAL A 116 13.66 -25.69 53.62
C VAL A 116 13.62 -24.26 53.04
N SER A 117 13.04 -23.39 53.86
CA SER A 117 12.38 -22.12 53.59
C SER A 117 13.28 -20.89 53.72
N ASP A 118 12.70 -19.77 53.26
CA ASP A 118 12.98 -18.36 53.60
C ASP A 118 14.16 -17.66 52.90
N ALA A 119 13.87 -16.91 51.82
CA ALA A 119 14.24 -15.48 51.61
C ALA A 119 14.35 -15.09 50.12
N ALA A 120 13.51 -14.16 49.64
CA ALA A 120 13.87 -13.13 48.63
C ALA A 120 12.62 -12.37 48.16
N GLY A 121 12.01 -11.60 49.07
CA GLY A 121 11.22 -10.45 48.66
C GLY A 121 12.13 -9.21 48.67
N TRP A 122 11.82 -8.23 47.81
CA TRP A 122 12.21 -6.82 47.96
C TRP A 122 13.62 -6.43 47.48
N CYS A 123 13.78 -6.24 46.16
CA CYS A 123 14.81 -5.31 45.62
C CYS A 123 14.31 -4.43 44.43
N CYS A 124 13.07 -4.56 43.96
CA CYS A 124 12.66 -3.97 42.66
C CYS A 124 11.49 -2.95 42.70
N GLY A 125 10.91 -2.64 43.87
CA GLY A 125 9.65 -1.87 43.93
C GLY A 125 9.75 -0.35 43.71
N GLU A 126 10.71 0.31 44.37
CA GLU A 126 10.68 1.79 44.51
C GLU A 126 11.36 2.53 43.35
N SER A 127 12.46 1.98 42.81
CA SER A 127 13.15 2.54 41.63
C SER A 127 12.31 2.45 40.35
N HIS A 128 11.39 1.48 40.24
CA HIS A 128 10.53 1.32 39.07
C HIS A 128 9.50 2.45 38.98
N ARG A 129 8.93 2.89 40.11
CA ARG A 129 7.87 3.91 40.11
C ARG A 129 8.39 5.27 39.64
N ALA A 130 9.52 5.73 40.18
CA ALA A 130 10.13 7.00 39.77
C ALA A 130 10.57 6.98 38.28
N TYR A 131 11.07 5.85 37.79
CA TYR A 131 11.38 5.67 36.36
C TYR A 131 10.12 5.70 35.49
N LEU A 132 9.05 5.00 35.89
CA LEU A 132 7.79 4.90 35.13
C LEU A 132 7.04 6.24 35.08
N GLU A 133 6.99 6.99 36.18
CA GLU A 133 6.26 8.27 36.25
C GLU A 133 7.06 9.44 35.66
N GLY A 134 8.39 9.34 35.55
CA GLY A 134 9.26 10.39 35.00
C GLY A 134 9.91 10.01 33.67
N THR A 135 11.09 9.38 33.76
CA THR A 135 11.97 9.11 32.62
C THR A 135 11.30 8.30 31.51
N CYS A 136 10.45 7.32 31.84
CA CYS A 136 9.70 6.53 30.87
C CYS A 136 8.75 7.38 30.02
N VAL A 137 7.99 8.29 30.65
CA VAL A 137 7.07 9.20 29.95
C VAL A 137 7.83 10.20 29.09
N GLU A 138 8.96 10.73 29.58
CA GLU A 138 9.83 11.62 28.81
C GLU A 138 10.40 10.94 27.56
N TRP A 139 10.90 9.70 27.71
CA TRP A 139 11.38 8.92 26.58
C TRP A 139 10.25 8.62 25.60
N LEU A 140 9.07 8.17 26.07
CA LEU A 140 7.92 7.90 25.19
C LEU A 140 7.58 9.13 24.34
N ARG A 141 7.51 10.33 24.93
CA ARG A 141 7.26 11.58 24.19
C ARG A 141 8.32 11.82 23.12
N ARG A 142 9.60 11.73 23.48
CA ARG A 142 10.73 11.88 22.53
C ARG A 142 10.67 10.86 21.39
N HIS A 143 10.32 9.62 21.71
CA HIS A 143 10.21 8.52 20.75
C HIS A 143 9.05 8.78 19.76
N LEU A 144 7.90 9.25 20.25
CA LEU A 144 6.76 9.65 19.42
C LEU A 144 7.06 10.87 18.55
N ASP A 145 7.73 11.90 19.10
CA ASP A 145 8.11 13.10 18.35
C ASP A 145 9.10 12.76 17.22
N ASN A 146 10.08 11.90 17.51
CA ASN A 146 11.07 11.45 16.52
C ASN A 146 10.44 10.56 15.42
N GLY A 147 9.44 9.76 15.80
CA GLY A 147 8.79 8.79 14.93
C GLY A 147 7.51 9.27 14.26
N LYS A 148 7.04 10.50 14.49
CA LYS A 148 5.72 10.99 14.04
C LYS A 148 5.38 10.69 12.57
N ASP A 149 6.31 10.92 11.65
CA ASP A 149 6.10 10.69 10.21
C ASP A 149 6.23 9.20 9.80
N ALA A 150 6.78 8.36 10.69
CA ALA A 150 6.97 6.92 10.51
C ALA A 150 6.02 6.06 11.36
N LEU A 151 5.26 6.68 12.28
CA LEU A 151 4.40 6.03 13.27
C LEU A 151 2.92 6.39 13.05
N GLN A 152 2.55 7.02 11.93
CA GLN A 152 1.15 7.24 11.58
C GLN A 152 0.96 7.00 10.08
N HIS A 153 0.50 5.80 9.74
CA HIS A 153 0.24 5.40 8.36
C HIS A 153 -1.25 5.11 8.19
N PRO A 154 -1.99 5.90 7.37
CA PRO A 154 -3.41 5.64 7.13
C PRO A 154 -3.61 4.35 6.33
N PRO A 155 -4.72 3.62 6.54
CA PRO A 155 -5.00 2.39 5.80
C PRO A 155 -5.32 2.64 4.34
N GLU A 156 -4.71 1.84 3.46
CA GLU A 156 -5.22 1.63 2.11
C GLU A 156 -6.44 0.70 2.20
N THR A 157 -7.58 1.13 1.65
CA THR A 157 -8.84 0.43 1.84
C THR A 157 -9.54 0.13 0.52
N HIS A 158 -10.18 -1.03 0.44
CA HIS A 158 -10.98 -1.43 -0.71
C HIS A 158 -11.97 -2.54 -0.33
N VAL A 159 -12.99 -2.74 -1.18
CA VAL A 159 -13.99 -3.80 -1.00
C VAL A 159 -13.88 -4.81 -2.16
N THR A 160 -13.76 -6.09 -1.80
CA THR A 160 -13.75 -7.20 -2.74
C THR A 160 -15.09 -7.93 -2.74
N HIS A 161 -15.50 -8.42 -3.90
CA HIS A 161 -16.77 -9.11 -4.11
C HIS A 161 -16.52 -10.53 -4.60
N HIS A 162 -16.97 -11.51 -3.83
CA HIS A 162 -16.77 -12.94 -4.09
C HIS A 162 -18.12 -13.65 -4.20
N PRO A 163 -18.59 -13.95 -5.43
CA PRO A 163 -19.80 -14.75 -5.62
C PRO A 163 -19.62 -16.16 -5.05
N ARG A 164 -20.67 -16.71 -4.43
CA ARG A 164 -20.70 -18.09 -3.93
C ARG A 164 -21.67 -18.95 -4.74
N SER A 165 -21.50 -20.27 -4.64
CA SER A 165 -22.29 -21.25 -5.39
C SER A 165 -23.77 -21.32 -4.97
N GLN A 166 -24.11 -20.84 -3.77
CA GLN A 166 -25.49 -20.84 -3.26
C GLN A 166 -26.32 -19.65 -3.75
N GLY A 167 -25.74 -18.75 -4.54
CA GLY A 167 -26.41 -17.56 -5.08
C GLY A 167 -26.31 -16.33 -4.17
N ASP A 168 -25.57 -16.41 -3.08
CA ASP A 168 -25.18 -15.27 -2.25
C ASP A 168 -23.73 -14.85 -2.52
N VAL A 169 -23.36 -13.69 -1.97
CA VAL A 169 -22.09 -13.03 -2.22
C VAL A 169 -21.38 -12.80 -0.89
N THR A 170 -20.05 -12.89 -0.89
CA THR A 170 -19.23 -12.40 0.23
C THR A 170 -18.58 -11.08 -0.15
N LEU A 171 -18.92 -10.03 0.59
CA LEU A 171 -18.21 -8.76 0.53
C LEU A 171 -17.12 -8.75 1.59
N ARG A 172 -15.89 -8.41 1.22
CA ARG A 172 -14.77 -8.29 2.16
C ARG A 172 -14.13 -6.92 2.05
N CYS A 173 -14.13 -6.21 3.18
CA CYS A 173 -13.53 -4.90 3.35
C CYS A 173 -12.11 -5.07 3.88
N TRP A 174 -11.15 -4.53 3.16
CA TRP A 174 -9.72 -4.61 3.47
C TRP A 174 -9.21 -3.28 4.01
N ALA A 175 -8.32 -3.36 4.99
CA ALA A 175 -7.45 -2.28 5.43
C ALA A 175 -6.01 -2.81 5.42
N LEU A 176 -5.12 -2.16 4.68
CA LEU A 176 -3.74 -2.58 4.45
C LEU A 176 -2.77 -1.44 4.77
N GLY A 177 -1.54 -1.78 5.16
CA GLY A 177 -0.44 -0.81 5.26
C GLY A 177 -0.59 0.23 6.38
N PHE A 178 -1.42 -0.04 7.40
CA PHE A 178 -1.74 0.95 8.42
C PHE A 178 -0.91 0.78 9.69
N TYR A 179 -0.76 1.88 10.43
CA TYR A 179 -0.14 1.91 11.75
C TYR A 179 -0.70 3.11 12.56
N PRO A 180 -1.06 2.97 13.85
CA PRO A 180 -0.85 1.81 14.75
C PRO A 180 -1.81 0.64 14.48
N ALA A 181 -1.65 -0.49 15.20
CA ALA A 181 -2.44 -1.71 14.95
C ALA A 181 -3.92 -1.58 15.36
N ASP A 182 -4.24 -0.61 16.22
CA ASP A 182 -5.61 -0.34 16.63
C ASP A 182 -6.42 0.22 15.46
N ILE A 183 -7.40 -0.54 14.99
CA ILE A 183 -8.28 -0.20 13.89
C ILE A 183 -9.65 -0.85 14.10
N THR A 184 -10.71 -0.14 13.74
CA THR A 184 -12.08 -0.66 13.79
C THR A 184 -12.65 -0.79 12.39
N LEU A 185 -13.06 -2.00 12.02
CA LEU A 185 -13.78 -2.31 10.77
C LEU A 185 -15.18 -2.81 11.13
N THR A 186 -16.20 -2.14 10.62
CA THR A 186 -17.61 -2.49 10.92
C THR A 186 -18.42 -2.53 9.63
N TRP A 187 -19.20 -3.60 9.44
CA TRP A 187 -20.22 -3.65 8.39
C TRP A 187 -21.55 -3.12 8.89
N LYS A 188 -22.19 -2.26 8.10
CA LYS A 188 -23.54 -1.76 8.34
C LYS A 188 -24.44 -2.06 7.16
N ARG A 189 -25.66 -2.51 7.44
CA ARG A 189 -26.77 -2.63 6.48
C ARG A 189 -27.83 -1.60 6.85
N ASP A 190 -28.16 -0.68 5.96
CA ASP A 190 -29.16 0.37 6.22
C ASP A 190 -28.93 1.08 7.58
N GLU A 191 -27.66 1.39 7.89
CA GLU A 191 -27.15 1.98 9.14
C GLU A 191 -27.09 1.07 10.38
N GLU A 192 -27.61 -0.15 10.32
CA GLU A 192 -27.58 -1.11 11.42
C GLU A 192 -26.32 -2.01 11.37
N GLU A 193 -25.58 -2.08 12.48
CA GLU A 193 -24.35 -2.87 12.59
C GLU A 193 -24.60 -4.38 12.49
N GLN A 194 -23.80 -5.06 11.66
CA GLN A 194 -23.89 -6.51 11.46
C GLN A 194 -22.82 -7.22 12.29
N ALA A 195 -23.22 -7.78 13.43
CA ALA A 195 -22.30 -8.51 14.32
C ALA A 195 -22.35 -10.04 14.16
N GLN A 196 -23.47 -10.59 13.69
CA GLN A 196 -23.75 -12.04 13.75
C GLN A 196 -23.21 -12.83 12.55
N ASP A 197 -23.19 -12.20 11.36
CA ASP A 197 -22.71 -12.79 10.10
C ASP A 197 -21.37 -12.18 9.63
N MET A 198 -20.66 -11.52 10.54
CA MET A 198 -19.39 -10.86 10.26
C MET A 198 -18.22 -11.77 10.63
N GLU A 199 -17.43 -12.14 9.63
CA GLU A 199 -16.11 -12.73 9.85
C GLU A 199 -15.11 -11.58 10.02
N LEU A 200 -14.69 -11.34 11.27
CA LEU A 200 -13.65 -10.38 11.60
C LEU A 200 -12.35 -11.10 11.90
N VAL A 201 -11.32 -10.82 11.11
CA VAL A 201 -9.99 -11.37 11.36
C VAL A 201 -9.20 -10.46 12.30
N GLU A 202 -8.43 -11.07 13.21
CA GLU A 202 -7.49 -10.35 14.08
C GLU A 202 -6.49 -9.54 13.25
N THR A 203 -6.02 -8.42 13.79
CA THR A 203 -5.05 -7.57 13.10
C THR A 203 -3.72 -8.32 12.95
N ARG A 204 -3.20 -8.43 11.73
CA ARG A 204 -1.98 -9.21 11.44
C ARG A 204 -0.83 -8.28 11.03
N PRO A 205 0.42 -8.57 11.43
CA PRO A 205 1.57 -7.84 10.92
C PRO A 205 1.79 -8.15 9.43
N ALA A 206 2.16 -7.13 8.65
CA ALA A 206 2.52 -7.27 7.23
C ALA A 206 4.01 -7.62 7.03
N GLY A 207 4.85 -7.40 8.04
CA GLY A 207 6.28 -7.73 8.03
C GLY A 207 7.21 -6.56 7.72
N ASP A 208 6.67 -5.43 7.28
CA ASP A 208 7.36 -4.17 7.01
C ASP A 208 7.19 -3.13 8.13
N GLY A 209 6.60 -3.53 9.25
CA GLY A 209 6.24 -2.64 10.37
C GLY A 209 4.79 -2.15 10.34
N THR A 210 4.05 -2.43 9.27
CA THR A 210 2.62 -2.09 9.15
C THR A 210 1.70 -3.28 9.44
N PHE A 211 0.40 -3.00 9.51
CA PHE A 211 -0.63 -3.97 9.81
C PHE A 211 -1.64 -4.14 8.67
N GLN A 212 -2.31 -5.28 8.67
CA GLN A 212 -3.41 -5.61 7.77
C GLN A 212 -4.57 -6.24 8.54
N LYS A 213 -5.80 -5.92 8.14
CA LYS A 213 -7.02 -6.47 8.72
C LYS A 213 -8.12 -6.48 7.66
N TRP A 214 -9.04 -7.42 7.76
CA TRP A 214 -10.25 -7.40 6.95
C TRP A 214 -11.47 -7.87 7.75
N ALA A 215 -12.63 -7.42 7.29
CA ALA A 215 -13.94 -7.85 7.78
C ALA A 215 -14.78 -8.29 6.58
N ALA A 216 -15.40 -9.47 6.66
CA ALA A 216 -16.28 -9.98 5.62
C ALA A 216 -17.71 -10.19 6.11
N VAL A 217 -18.66 -10.01 5.22
CA VAL A 217 -20.09 -10.25 5.46
C VAL A 217 -20.68 -11.02 4.29
N VAL A 218 -21.63 -11.89 4.60
CA VAL A 218 -22.44 -12.61 3.62
C VAL A 218 -23.65 -11.76 3.25
N VAL A 219 -23.85 -11.57 1.94
CA VAL A 219 -24.86 -10.66 1.41
C VAL A 219 -25.73 -11.39 0.38
N PRO A 220 -27.07 -11.24 0.45
CA PRO A 220 -27.95 -11.71 -0.62
C PRO A 220 -27.63 -11.02 -1.95
N PHE A 221 -27.67 -11.76 -3.05
CA PHE A 221 -27.42 -11.21 -4.38
C PHE A 221 -28.43 -10.10 -4.71
N GLY A 222 -27.92 -8.98 -5.24
CA GLY A 222 -28.71 -7.78 -5.56
C GLY A 222 -28.91 -6.81 -4.39
N GLU A 223 -28.46 -7.16 -3.18
CA GLU A 223 -28.52 -6.28 -2.01
C GLU A 223 -27.16 -5.67 -1.64
N GLU A 224 -26.12 -5.86 -2.45
CA GLU A 224 -24.73 -5.49 -2.16
C GLU A 224 -24.59 -4.00 -1.84
N LEU A 225 -25.33 -3.15 -2.55
CA LEU A 225 -25.29 -1.68 -2.39
C LEU A 225 -25.89 -1.19 -1.06
N LYS A 226 -26.64 -2.03 -0.34
CA LYS A 226 -27.20 -1.71 0.99
C LYS A 226 -26.15 -1.84 2.10
N TYR A 227 -25.04 -2.53 1.82
CA TYR A 227 -23.98 -2.79 2.79
C TYR A 227 -22.85 -1.76 2.64
N THR A 228 -22.41 -1.22 3.76
CA THR A 228 -21.32 -0.25 3.84
C THR A 228 -20.30 -0.69 4.87
N CYS A 229 -19.01 -0.59 4.54
CA CYS A 229 -17.93 -0.84 5.48
C CYS A 229 -17.46 0.50 6.07
N HIS A 230 -17.42 0.57 7.39
CA HIS A 230 -16.96 1.73 8.15
C HIS A 230 -15.59 1.43 8.71
N VAL A 231 -14.61 2.28 8.39
CA VAL A 231 -13.21 2.13 8.83
C VAL A 231 -12.85 3.33 9.71
N GLN A 232 -12.48 3.04 10.96
CA GLN A 232 -11.97 4.04 11.89
C GLN A 232 -10.53 3.70 12.25
N HIS A 233 -9.65 4.67 12.09
CA HIS A 233 -8.22 4.56 12.37
C HIS A 233 -7.68 5.95 12.76
N GLU A 234 -6.65 6.00 13.60
CA GLU A 234 -6.05 7.27 14.03
C GLU A 234 -5.38 8.03 12.89
N GLY A 235 -4.82 7.32 11.91
CA GLY A 235 -4.21 7.91 10.72
C GLY A 235 -5.21 8.58 9.77
N LEU A 236 -6.52 8.41 9.98
CA LEU A 236 -7.57 9.02 9.17
C LEU A 236 -8.11 10.28 9.84
N SER A 237 -8.17 11.39 9.10
CA SER A 237 -8.78 12.64 9.58
C SER A 237 -10.29 12.49 9.82
N GLU A 238 -10.95 11.69 9.00
CA GLU A 238 -12.38 11.35 9.11
C GLU A 238 -12.58 9.84 8.87
N PRO A 239 -13.56 9.20 9.53
CA PRO A 239 -13.90 7.81 9.26
C PRO A 239 -14.23 7.57 7.78
N LEU A 240 -13.71 6.50 7.21
CA LEU A 240 -14.02 6.12 5.83
C LEU A 240 -15.27 5.25 5.78
N THR A 241 -16.14 5.53 4.81
CA THR A 241 -17.30 4.69 4.48
C THR A 241 -17.13 4.17 3.06
N LEU A 242 -16.99 2.85 2.93
CA LEU A 242 -16.73 2.18 1.66
C LEU A 242 -17.96 1.39 1.21
N ARG A 243 -18.19 1.38 -0.10
CA ARG A 243 -19.19 0.55 -0.77
C ARG A 243 -18.50 -0.33 -1.80
N TRP A 244 -19.12 -1.45 -2.12
CA TRP A 244 -18.69 -2.21 -3.30
C TRP A 244 -19.14 -1.48 -4.57
N GLU A 245 -18.23 -1.33 -5.52
CA GLU A 245 -18.52 -0.79 -6.85
C GLU A 245 -18.36 -1.91 -7.89
N PRO A 246 -19.37 -2.13 -8.76
CA PRO A 246 -19.24 -3.09 -9.84
C PRO A 246 -18.15 -2.66 -10.82
N PRO A 247 -17.38 -3.60 -11.39
CA PRO A 247 -16.39 -3.27 -12.41
C PRO A 247 -17.07 -2.49 -13.55
N GLN A 248 -16.51 -1.32 -13.89
CA GLN A 248 -17.04 -0.50 -14.97
C GLN A 248 -16.99 -1.29 -16.27
N SER A 249 -18.13 -1.86 -16.68
CA SER A 249 -18.33 -2.28 -18.05
C SER A 249 -18.41 -1.01 -18.87
N PHE A 250 -17.30 -0.60 -19.49
CA PHE A 250 -17.39 0.33 -20.61
C PHE A 250 -18.43 -0.24 -21.57
N PRO A 251 -19.53 0.47 -21.89
CA PRO A 251 -20.54 -0.09 -22.76
C PRO A 251 -19.86 -0.35 -24.10
N ILE A 252 -19.68 -1.62 -24.45
CA ILE A 252 -19.08 -2.04 -25.73
C ILE A 252 -19.74 -1.31 -26.92
N MET A 253 -21.00 -0.91 -26.74
CA MET A 253 -21.79 -0.05 -27.63
C MET A 253 -21.14 1.30 -27.99
N THR A 254 -20.44 1.98 -27.08
CA THR A 254 -19.79 3.28 -27.40
C THR A 254 -18.56 3.09 -28.27
N MET A 255 -17.80 2.01 -28.08
CA MET A 255 -16.68 1.65 -28.94
C MET A 255 -17.15 1.25 -30.35
N VAL A 256 -18.21 0.45 -30.44
CA VAL A 256 -18.80 0.06 -31.74
C VAL A 256 -19.36 1.29 -32.47
N GLY A 257 -20.03 2.20 -31.78
CA GLY A 257 -20.54 3.45 -32.34
C GLY A 257 -19.44 4.38 -32.86
N ALA A 258 -18.34 4.52 -32.11
CA ALA A 258 -17.19 5.32 -32.52
C ALA A 258 -16.48 4.73 -33.75
N VAL A 259 -16.31 3.40 -33.80
CA VAL A 259 -15.71 2.71 -34.95
C VAL A 259 -16.61 2.82 -36.18
N LEU A 260 -17.91 2.59 -36.05
CA LEU A 260 -18.86 2.76 -37.16
C LEU A 260 -18.89 4.21 -37.66
N GLY A 261 -18.90 5.19 -36.75
CA GLY A 261 -18.82 6.61 -37.10
C GLY A 261 -17.55 6.96 -37.87
N ALA A 262 -16.39 6.46 -37.42
CA ALA A 262 -15.11 6.67 -38.10
C ALA A 262 -15.07 6.04 -39.50
N VAL A 263 -15.63 4.83 -39.68
CA VAL A 263 -15.71 4.16 -40.99
C VAL A 263 -16.60 4.94 -41.96
N VAL A 264 -17.73 5.49 -41.49
CA VAL A 264 -18.62 6.31 -42.32
C VAL A 264 -17.91 7.61 -42.74
N ILE A 265 -17.24 8.30 -41.82
CA ILE A 265 -16.48 9.52 -42.12
C ILE A 265 -15.38 9.23 -43.14
N LEU A 266 -14.64 8.13 -42.97
CA LEU A 266 -13.60 7.72 -43.91
C LEU A 266 -14.19 7.41 -45.29
N GLY A 267 -15.35 6.76 -45.34
CA GLY A 267 -16.09 6.51 -46.58
C GLY A 267 -16.47 7.81 -47.31
N PHE A 268 -16.95 8.82 -46.59
CA PHE A 268 -17.25 10.14 -47.17
C PHE A 268 -16.00 10.86 -47.68
N ILE A 269 -14.88 10.79 -46.95
CA ILE A 269 -13.61 11.39 -47.39
C ILE A 269 -13.12 10.71 -48.67
N ILE A 270 -13.09 9.37 -48.70
CA ILE A 270 -12.66 8.60 -49.88
C ILE A 270 -13.57 8.89 -51.07
N GLY A 271 -14.90 8.90 -50.87
CA GLY A 271 -15.87 9.24 -51.90
C GLY A 271 -15.70 10.67 -52.43
N GLY A 272 -15.47 11.64 -51.54
CA GLY A 272 -15.20 13.03 -51.89
C GLY A 272 -13.92 13.21 -52.70
N VAL A 273 -12.83 12.54 -52.30
CA VAL A 273 -11.54 12.56 -53.02
C VAL A 273 -11.69 11.92 -54.40
N MET A 274 -12.37 10.77 -54.51
CA MET A 274 -12.62 10.13 -55.81
C MET A 274 -13.44 11.01 -56.75
N MET A 275 -14.47 11.68 -56.22
CA MET A 275 -15.31 12.59 -57.01
C MET A 275 -14.53 13.83 -57.47
N TRP A 276 -13.68 14.39 -56.60
CA TRP A 276 -12.79 15.50 -56.94
C TRP A 276 -11.75 15.13 -58.00
N MET A 277 -11.10 13.97 -57.85
CA MET A 277 -10.17 13.42 -58.83
C MET A 277 -10.86 13.23 -60.19
N ARG A 278 -12.06 12.63 -60.21
CA ARG A 278 -12.84 12.42 -61.44
C ARG A 278 -13.24 13.73 -62.13
N LYS A 279 -13.48 14.79 -61.36
CA LYS A 279 -13.79 16.13 -61.88
C LYS A 279 -12.54 16.83 -62.44
N ASN A 280 -11.37 16.64 -61.83
CA ASN A 280 -10.10 17.21 -62.29
C ASN A 280 -9.45 16.46 -63.46
N THR A 281 -9.72 15.16 -63.65
CA THR A 281 -9.26 14.41 -64.84
C THR A 281 -10.01 14.76 -66.14
N GLY A 282 -10.96 15.71 -66.08
CA GLY A 282 -11.74 16.19 -67.23
C GLY A 282 -11.14 17.38 -67.98
N MET A 283 -9.95 17.88 -67.61
CA MET A 283 -9.29 18.99 -68.31
C MET A 283 -7.78 18.78 -68.43
N GLU A 284 -7.35 17.97 -69.39
CA GLU A 284 -6.07 18.22 -70.06
C GLU A 284 -6.10 17.70 -71.50
N GLY A 285 -6.42 18.62 -72.43
CA GLY A 285 -6.33 18.43 -73.86
C GLY A 285 -5.63 19.62 -74.52
N GLN A 286 -4.42 19.35 -75.05
CA GLN A 286 -3.78 19.96 -76.26
C GLN A 286 -3.12 21.36 -76.08
N ALA A 287 -1.92 21.70 -76.59
CA ALA A 287 -0.80 21.02 -77.26
C ALA A 287 0.42 21.97 -77.37
N ARG A 288 1.63 21.43 -77.58
CA ARG A 288 2.59 21.96 -78.58
C ARG A 288 3.26 20.77 -79.26
N PRO A 289 3.32 20.73 -80.61
CA PRO A 289 4.66 20.92 -81.19
C PRO A 289 4.68 21.47 -82.64
N SER A 290 5.81 22.06 -83.03
CA SER A 290 6.55 21.65 -84.24
C SER A 290 7.90 22.37 -84.34
N ARG A 291 9.00 21.61 -84.41
CA ARG A 291 10.26 22.02 -85.04
C ARG A 291 10.46 21.14 -86.29
N PRO A 292 10.96 21.68 -87.41
CA PRO A 292 11.04 20.95 -88.66
C PRO A 292 12.30 20.07 -88.75
N SER A 293 12.13 19.07 -89.60
CA SER A 293 12.99 17.96 -89.99
C SER A 293 14.18 18.35 -90.88
N PRO A 294 15.15 17.42 -91.02
CA PRO A 294 15.88 17.27 -92.29
C PRO A 294 15.65 15.88 -92.92
N PRO A 295 15.95 15.72 -94.23
CA PRO A 295 15.45 14.60 -95.02
C PRO A 295 16.49 13.52 -95.38
N ARG A 296 15.92 12.33 -95.67
CA ARG A 296 16.24 11.28 -96.66
C ARG A 296 17.67 10.71 -96.73
N PRO A 297 17.77 9.37 -96.87
CA PRO A 297 17.74 8.78 -98.22
C PRO A 297 16.99 7.44 -98.37
N GLU A 298 16.57 7.18 -99.61
CA GLU A 298 16.16 5.89 -100.19
C GLU A 298 17.42 5.09 -100.59
N SER A 299 17.47 3.76 -100.79
CA SER A 299 16.49 2.67 -100.89
C SER A 299 17.22 1.30 -100.85
N ARG A 300 16.41 0.22 -100.76
CA ARG A 300 16.63 -1.20 -101.15
C ARG A 300 17.02 -2.25 -100.08
N ALA A 301 15.98 -3.03 -99.73
CA ALA A 301 15.76 -4.47 -100.00
C ALA A 301 16.58 -5.59 -99.28
N LEU A 302 15.78 -6.48 -98.66
CA LEU A 302 15.89 -7.95 -98.44
C LEU A 302 16.72 -8.50 -97.27
N LEU A 303 15.98 -9.07 -96.29
CA LEU A 303 16.04 -10.41 -95.61
C LEU A 303 17.39 -11.19 -95.53
N PRO A 304 17.49 -12.24 -94.67
CA PRO A 304 17.17 -12.40 -93.24
C PRO A 304 18.37 -13.08 -92.49
N SER A 305 18.47 -13.23 -91.17
CA SER A 305 17.89 -14.34 -90.37
C SER A 305 18.80 -14.66 -89.16
N ARG A 306 18.19 -14.82 -87.95
CA ARG A 306 18.48 -15.76 -86.82
C ARG A 306 19.92 -15.91 -86.22
N PRO A 307 20.09 -16.57 -85.04
CA PRO A 307 19.26 -16.62 -83.82
C PRO A 307 20.05 -16.63 -82.47
N ALA A 308 19.28 -16.69 -81.37
CA ALA A 308 19.53 -17.37 -80.08
C ALA A 308 20.50 -16.75 -79.05
N HIS A 309 20.05 -16.63 -77.78
CA HIS A 309 20.44 -17.52 -76.67
C HIS A 309 19.71 -17.19 -75.35
N LEU A 310 19.24 -18.24 -74.68
CA LEU A 310 18.80 -18.34 -73.26
C LEU A 310 19.99 -18.86 -72.43
N PRO A 311 20.07 -18.62 -71.10
CA PRO A 311 19.56 -19.58 -70.10
C PRO A 311 19.00 -18.91 -68.79
N VAL A 312 17.99 -19.39 -68.03
CA VAL A 312 17.89 -20.45 -66.95
C VAL A 312 19.13 -20.58 -66.01
N PHE A 313 19.11 -20.73 -64.67
CA PHE A 313 18.29 -21.48 -63.69
C PHE A 313 18.67 -21.17 -62.20
N ARG A 314 17.75 -21.42 -61.24
CA ARG A 314 17.86 -21.93 -59.81
C ARG A 314 18.95 -21.39 -58.85
N GLY A 315 18.78 -21.20 -57.54
CA GLY A 315 17.90 -21.76 -56.48
C GLY A 315 18.76 -22.04 -55.23
N GLY A 316 18.25 -21.97 -53.98
CA GLY A 316 19.02 -22.44 -52.81
C GLY A 316 18.53 -22.02 -51.41
N ARG A 317 18.40 -23.03 -50.53
CA ARG A 317 17.92 -23.11 -49.12
C ARG A 317 18.93 -22.70 -48.03
N SER A 318 18.43 -22.71 -46.77
CA SER A 318 19.06 -23.08 -45.46
C SER A 318 19.31 -21.88 -44.52
N GLY A 319 19.15 -21.89 -43.19
CA GLY A 319 18.82 -22.89 -42.15
C GLY A 319 19.24 -22.36 -40.76
N SER A 320 18.61 -22.85 -39.68
CA SER A 320 19.02 -22.96 -38.25
C SER A 320 19.73 -21.80 -37.51
N HIS A 321 19.17 -21.34 -36.37
CA HIS A 321 19.56 -21.75 -35.00
C HIS A 321 18.58 -21.19 -33.95
#